data_AF-A0A164QSZ5-F1
#
_entry.id   AF-A0A164QSZ5-F1
#
_cell.length_a   1.000
_cell.length_b   1.000
_cell.length_c   1.000
_cell.angle_alpha   90.00
_cell.angle_beta   90.00
_cell.angle_gamma   90.00
#
_symmetry.space_group_name_H-M   'P 1'
#
loop_
_entity.id
_entity.type
_entity.pdbx_description
1 polymer ?
#
loop_
_entity_poly.entity_id
_entity_poly.type
_entity_poly.pdbx_seq_one_letter_code
_entity_poly.pdbx_strand_id
1 'polypeptide(L)'
;MINNRIFSQIERLRLHPNEQIIITHYEQVTGNSFKRFDLLALKEAVQSATPAQIMNAISTLHKKYPERYTHFSYVNPYLRIYKKNRKGDKNE
;
A
#
# COMPACT_ATOMS: atom_id res chain seq x y z
N MET A 1 -1.61 -11.09 20.02
CA MET A 1 -2.42 -10.84 18.81
C MET A 1 -2.40 -9.35 18.52
N ILE A 2 -1.91 -8.93 17.35
CA ILE A 2 -2.00 -7.51 16.94
C ILE A 2 -3.49 -7.20 16.75
N ASN A 3 -4.05 -6.33 17.58
CA ASN A 3 -5.46 -5.95 17.50
C ASN A 3 -5.81 -5.47 16.08
N ASN A 4 -6.74 -6.17 15.44
CA ASN A 4 -7.25 -5.91 14.09
C ASN A 4 -8.18 -4.68 14.05
N ARG A 5 -7.79 -3.61 14.73
CA ARG A 5 -8.57 -2.38 14.83
C ARG A 5 -8.25 -1.45 13.67
N ILE A 6 -9.22 -0.58 13.37
CA ILE A 6 -9.05 0.54 12.45
C ILE A 6 -7.86 1.39 12.93
N PHE A 7 -7.05 1.82 11.97
CA PHE A 7 -5.93 2.72 12.21
C PHE A 7 -6.45 4.11 12.57
N SER A 8 -6.16 4.56 13.79
CA SER A 8 -6.79 5.78 14.32
C SER A 8 -6.23 7.04 13.68
N GLN A 9 -6.98 8.14 13.79
CA GLN A 9 -6.54 9.45 13.31
C GLN A 9 -5.26 9.93 14.00
N ILE A 10 -5.11 9.68 15.30
CA ILE A 10 -3.89 10.01 16.06
C ILE A 10 -2.68 9.25 15.50
N GLU A 11 -2.87 8.00 15.10
CA GLU A 11 -1.82 7.19 14.49
C GLU A 11 -1.47 7.70 13.08
N ARG A 12 -2.46 8.16 12.30
CA ARG A 12 -2.21 8.79 10.99
C ARG A 12 -1.36 10.05 11.06
N LEU A 13 -1.62 10.91 12.04
CA LEU A 13 -0.87 12.16 12.19
C LEU A 13 0.63 11.94 12.45
N ARG A 14 1.02 10.73 12.87
CA ARG A 14 2.41 10.33 13.09
C ARG A 14 3.08 9.73 11.85
N LEU A 15 2.34 9.53 10.76
CA LEU A 15 2.86 8.97 9.53
C LEU A 15 3.48 10.05 8.64
N HIS A 16 4.41 9.63 7.79
CA HIS A 16 4.99 10.50 6.77
C HIS A 16 3.89 10.93 5.77
N PRO A 17 3.92 12.14 5.19
CA PRO A 17 2.91 12.57 4.20
C PRO A 17 2.66 11.58 3.06
N ASN A 18 3.73 10.96 2.54
CA ASN A 18 3.64 9.90 1.53
C ASN A 18 2.83 8.68 1.99
N GLU A 19 2.89 8.32 3.25
CA GLU A 19 2.13 7.19 3.80
C GLU A 19 0.67 7.58 3.98
N GLN A 20 0.42 8.82 4.42
CA GLN A 20 -0.94 9.35 4.58
C GLN A 20 -1.69 9.41 3.25
N ILE A 21 -1.06 9.91 2.18
CA ILE A 21 -1.71 9.96 0.86
C ILE A 21 -2.04 8.57 0.32
N ILE A 22 -1.16 7.58 0.55
CA ILE A 22 -1.40 6.19 0.14
C ILE A 22 -2.57 5.59 0.91
N ILE A 23 -2.62 5.79 2.24
CA ILE A 23 -3.74 5.30 3.06
C ILE A 23 -5.05 5.93 2.60
N THR A 24 -5.09 7.25 2.44
CA THR A 24 -6.29 7.97 1.99
C THR A 24 -6.77 7.43 0.64
N HIS A 25 -5.86 7.25 -0.32
CA HIS A 25 -6.18 6.67 -1.63
C HIS A 25 -6.72 5.24 -1.52
N TYR A 26 -6.11 4.40 -0.67
CA TYR A 26 -6.58 3.04 -0.42
C TYR A 26 -8.04 3.01 0.05
N GLU A 27 -8.38 3.83 1.03
CA GLU A 27 -9.74 3.84 1.59
C GLU A 27 -10.76 4.41 0.61
N GLN A 28 -10.37 5.45 -0.15
CA GLN A 28 -11.23 6.04 -1.17
C GLN A 28 -11.52 5.05 -2.31
N VAL A 29 -10.52 4.30 -2.77
CA VAL A 29 -10.69 3.34 -3.87
C VAL A 29 -11.48 2.12 -3.46
N THR A 30 -11.23 1.60 -2.25
CA THR A 30 -11.75 0.29 -1.83
C THR A 30 -12.99 0.36 -0.95
N GLY A 31 -13.27 1.51 -0.34
CA GLY A 31 -14.25 1.65 0.73
C GLY A 31 -13.86 0.95 2.04
N ASN A 32 -12.72 0.25 2.09
CA ASN A 32 -12.26 -0.47 3.27
C ASN A 32 -11.44 0.46 4.17
N SER A 33 -11.65 0.37 5.48
CA SER A 33 -10.82 1.10 6.44
C SER A 33 -9.42 0.49 6.54
N PHE A 34 -8.40 1.34 6.57
CA PHE A 34 -7.02 0.89 6.77
C PHE A 34 -6.82 0.36 8.19
N LYS A 35 -6.24 -0.83 8.31
CA LYS A 35 -6.14 -1.55 9.60
C LYS A 35 -4.73 -1.48 10.17
N ARG A 36 -4.59 -1.60 11.49
CA ARG A 36 -3.28 -1.45 12.14
C ARG A 36 -2.24 -2.48 11.71
N PHE A 37 -2.64 -3.71 11.40
CA PHE A 37 -1.69 -4.73 10.92
C PHE A 37 -1.16 -4.42 9.51
N ASP A 38 -1.90 -3.67 8.69
CA ASP A 38 -1.48 -3.26 7.35
C ASP A 38 -0.35 -2.22 7.38
N LEU A 39 -0.07 -1.61 8.54
CA LEU A 39 0.99 -0.61 8.68
C LEU A 39 2.36 -1.17 8.27
N LEU A 40 2.68 -2.41 8.66
CA LEU A 40 3.95 -3.02 8.26
C LEU A 40 4.03 -3.18 6.74
N ALA A 41 2.94 -3.63 6.12
CA ALA A 41 2.89 -3.77 4.67
C ALA A 41 3.05 -2.41 3.96
N LEU A 42 2.44 -1.35 4.49
CA LEU A 42 2.64 0.01 3.99
C LEU A 42 4.11 0.46 4.09
N LYS A 43 4.77 0.22 5.22
CA LYS A 43 6.19 0.56 5.40
C LYS A 43 7.08 -0.18 4.39
N GLU A 44 6.81 -1.46 4.15
CA GLU A 44 7.52 -2.24 3.12
C GLU A 44 7.24 -1.74 1.69
N ALA A 45 6.00 -1.32 1.41
CA ALA A 45 5.61 -0.78 0.11
C ALA A 45 6.36 0.51 -0.20
N VAL A 46 6.41 1.47 0.73
CA VAL A 46 7.11 2.76 0.54
C VAL A 46 8.62 2.61 0.43
N GLN A 47 9.21 1.55 1.00
CA GLN A 47 10.62 1.22 0.78
C GLN A 47 10.87 0.64 -0.63
N SER A 48 9.84 0.11 -1.27
CA SER A 48 9.98 -0.65 -2.53
C SER A 48 9.54 0.12 -3.76
N ALA A 49 8.63 1.08 -3.62
CA ALA A 49 8.00 1.80 -4.72
C ALA A 49 7.64 3.25 -4.35
N THR A 50 7.47 4.12 -5.35
CA THR A 50 7.01 5.49 -5.13
C THR A 50 5.52 5.53 -4.78
N PRO A 51 5.01 6.58 -4.10
CA PRO A 51 3.59 6.68 -3.78
C PRO A 51 2.68 6.53 -4.99
N ALA A 52 3.05 7.13 -6.14
CA ALA A 52 2.30 7.01 -7.39
C ALA A 52 2.19 5.55 -7.87
N GLN A 53 3.29 4.78 -7.80
CA GLN A 53 3.29 3.36 -8.17
C GLN A 53 2.40 2.53 -7.22
N ILE A 54 2.43 2.84 -5.93
CA ILE A 54 1.61 2.16 -4.92
C ILE A 54 0.13 2.47 -5.14
N MET A 55 -0.22 3.75 -5.34
CA MET A 55 -1.60 4.17 -5.64
C MET A 55 -2.13 3.52 -6.93
N ASN A 56 -1.30 3.44 -7.98
CA ASN A 56 -1.67 2.73 -9.20
C ASN A 56 -1.87 1.23 -8.98
N ALA A 57 -1.02 0.59 -8.17
CA ALA A 57 -1.18 -0.82 -7.81
C ALA A 57 -2.50 -1.06 -7.07
N ILE A 58 -2.85 -0.20 -6.12
CA ILE A 58 -4.13 -0.26 -5.39
C ILE A 58 -5.31 -0.20 -6.37
N SER A 59 -5.35 0.81 -7.24
CA SER A 59 -6.44 0.99 -8.21
C SER A 59 -6.52 -0.19 -9.18
N THR A 60 -5.38 -0.70 -9.64
CA THR A 60 -5.32 -1.83 -10.58
C THR A 60 -5.81 -3.12 -9.93
N LEU A 61 -5.33 -3.43 -8.73
CA LEU A 61 -5.68 -4.66 -8.02
C LEU A 61 -7.14 -4.67 -7.58
N HIS A 62 -7.65 -3.56 -7.06
CA HIS A 62 -9.04 -3.47 -6.67
C HIS A 62 -9.99 -3.58 -7.88
N LYS A 63 -9.65 -2.95 -9.02
CA LYS A 63 -10.43 -3.09 -10.26
C LYS A 63 -10.45 -4.54 -10.78
N LYS A 64 -9.33 -5.25 -10.66
CA LYS A 64 -9.18 -6.61 -11.23
C LYS A 64 -9.72 -7.70 -10.31
N TYR A 65 -9.62 -7.51 -9.00
CA TYR A 65 -9.98 -8.51 -7.98
C TYR A 65 -10.66 -7.86 -6.76
N PRO A 66 -11.81 -7.19 -6.95
CA PRO A 66 -12.44 -6.41 -5.88
C PRO A 66 -12.78 -7.26 -4.66
N GLU A 67 -13.25 -8.49 -4.86
CA GLU A 67 -13.66 -9.42 -3.81
C GLU A 67 -12.49 -9.98 -2.98
N ARG A 68 -11.27 -9.96 -3.54
CA ARG A 68 -10.05 -10.45 -2.86
C ARG A 68 -9.28 -9.35 -2.16
N TYR A 69 -9.63 -8.09 -2.43
CA TYR A 69 -8.88 -6.93 -1.97
C TYR A 69 -9.36 -6.45 -0.59
N THR A 70 -9.25 -7.34 0.40
CA THR A 70 -9.75 -7.09 1.76
C THR A 70 -8.78 -6.30 2.63
N HIS A 71 -7.48 -6.36 2.31
CA HIS A 71 -6.39 -5.81 3.12
C HIS A 71 -5.31 -5.17 2.24
N PHE A 72 -4.64 -4.14 2.75
CA PHE A 72 -3.57 -3.46 2.01
C PHE A 72 -2.39 -4.39 1.70
N SER A 73 -2.13 -5.39 2.54
CA SER A 73 -1.05 -6.36 2.34
C SER A 73 -1.03 -7.04 0.96
N TYR A 74 -2.16 -7.09 0.24
CA TYR A 74 -2.25 -7.61 -1.13
C TYR A 74 -1.46 -6.77 -2.15
N VAL A 75 -1.10 -5.54 -1.83
CA VAL A 75 -0.31 -4.66 -2.70
C VAL A 75 1.15 -5.12 -2.80
N ASN A 76 1.74 -5.58 -1.70
CA ASN A 76 3.19 -5.82 -1.62
C ASN A 76 3.72 -6.84 -2.65
N PRO A 77 3.07 -7.99 -2.88
CA PRO A 77 3.49 -8.92 -3.93
C PRO A 77 3.52 -8.29 -5.32
N TYR A 78 2.54 -7.44 -5.64
CA TYR A 78 2.47 -6.74 -6.92
C TYR A 78 3.60 -5.73 -7.09
N LEU A 79 4.01 -5.06 -6.01
CA LEU A 79 5.11 -4.10 -6.04
C LEU A 79 6.49 -4.73 -6.25
N ARG A 80 6.66 -6.03 -5.98
CA ARG A 80 7.94 -6.74 -6.20
C ARG A 80 8.36 -6.72 -7.67
N ILE A 81 7.41 -6.59 -8.59
CA ILE A 81 7.66 -6.47 -10.04
C ILE A 81 8.46 -5.20 -10.34
N TYR A 82 8.14 -4.07 -9.67
CA TYR A 82 8.87 -2.82 -9.84
C TYR A 82 10.29 -2.86 -9.26
N LYS A 83 10.51 -3.61 -8.18
CA LYS A 83 11.86 -3.83 -7.62
C LYS A 83 12.77 -4.57 -8.61
N LYS A 84 12.23 -5.54 -9.36
CA LYS A 84 13.01 -6.34 -10.32
C LYS A 84 13.48 -5.49 -11.51
N ASN A 85 12.65 -4.56 -11.97
CA ASN A 85 12.97 -3.69 -13.10
C ASN A 85 13.95 -2.57 -12.74
N ARG A 86 14.16 -2.26 -11.45
CA ARG A 86 15.19 -1.31 -10.99
C ARG A 86 16.63 -1.85 -11.08
N LYS A 87 16.82 -3.16 -11.29
CA LYS A 87 18.15 -3.78 -11.49
C LYS A 87 18.56 -3.90 -12.97
N GLY A 88 17.75 -3.40 -13.91
CA GLY A 88 17.96 -3.57 -15.35
C GLY A 88 18.67 -2.42 -16.07
N ASP A 89 19.06 -1.34 -15.39
CA ASP A 89 19.69 -0.17 -16.03
C ASP A 89 21.20 -0.09 -15.72
N LYS A 90 21.86 -1.24 -15.87
CA LYS A 90 23.32 -1.36 -15.97
C LYS A 90 23.64 -2.26 -17.16
N ASN A 91 23.32 -1.78 -18.35
CA ASN A 91 23.87 -2.13 -19.65
C ASN A 91 23.62 -0.84 -20.45
N GLU A 92 24.56 -0.11 -21.03
CA GLU A 92 25.96 -0.34 -21.36
C GLU A 92 26.51 1.05 -21.75
#